data_AF-A0A939FGR8-F1
#
_entry.id   AF-A0A939FGR8-F1
#
_cell.length_a   1.000
_cell.length_b   1.000
_cell.length_c   1.000
_cell.angle_alpha   90.00
_cell.angle_beta   90.00
_cell.angle_gamma   90.00
#
_symmetry.space_group_name_H-M   'P 1'
#
loop_
_entity.id
_entity.type
_entity.pdbx_description
1 polymer ?
#
loop_
_entity_poly.entity_id
_entity_poly.type
_entity_poly.pdbx_seq_one_letter_code
_entity_poly.pdbx_strand_id
1 'polypeptide(L)' 'YYTGALGEVAAAIEDGLKVEGYLAWSALDNDEHRSIRPTCGLIAVDWETFERTARPSAGWLGSPASYTHR' A
#
# COMPACT_ATOMS: atom_id res chain seq x y z
N TYR A 1 -1.57 8.63 -4.52
CA TYR A 1 -0.28 8.21 -3.94
C TYR A 1 0.26 6.97 -4.65
N TYR A 2 -0.35 5.79 -4.49
CA TYR A 2 0.20 4.54 -5.05
C TYR A 2 0.42 4.54 -6.55
N THR A 3 -0.45 5.17 -7.35
CA THR A 3 -0.24 5.31 -8.81
C THR A 3 1.06 6.02 -9.15
N GLY A 4 1.37 7.12 -8.45
CA GLY A 4 2.63 7.85 -8.61
C GLY A 4 3.83 7.01 -8.15
N ALA A 5 3.75 6.42 -6.95
CA ALA A 5 4.83 5.60 -6.41
C ALA A 5 5.17 4.40 -7.31
N LEU A 6 4.15 3.72 -7.85
CA LEU A 6 4.35 2.60 -8.78
C LEU A 6 4.84 3.05 -10.16
N GLY A 7 4.52 4.28 -10.58
CA GLY A 7 5.10 4.90 -11.77
C GLY A 7 6.61 5.12 -11.63
N GLU A 8 7.06 5.65 -10.49
CA GLU A 8 8.50 5.84 -10.22
C GLU A 8 9.24 4.50 -10.09
N VAL A 9 8.61 3.48 -9.50
CA VAL A 9 9.17 2.12 -9.48
C VAL A 9 9.32 1.57 -10.90
N ALA A 10 8.34 1.79 -11.78
CA ALA A 10 8.45 1.37 -13.18
C ALA A 10 9.59 2.12 -13.91
N ALA A 11 9.71 3.43 -13.72
CA ALA A 11 10.80 4.21 -14.29
C ALA A 11 12.18 3.73 -13.81
N ALA A 12 12.31 3.40 -12.52
CA ALA A 12 13.54 2.81 -11.97
C ALA A 12 13.91 1.47 -12.65
N ILE A 13 12.92 0.64 -12.97
CA ILE A 13 13.13 -0.61 -13.70
C ILE A 13 13.58 -0.32 -15.14
N GLU A 14 12.96 0.65 -15.81
CA GLU A 14 13.36 1.10 -17.17
C GLU A 14 14.80 1.64 -17.21
N ASP A 15 15.24 2.31 -16.14
CA ASP A 15 16.63 2.76 -15.95
C ASP A 15 17.62 1.61 -15.66
N GLY A 16 17.15 0.36 -15.61
CA GLY A 16 17.96 -0.83 -15.42
C GLY A 16 18.20 -1.23 -13.97
N LEU A 17 17.50 -0.61 -13.01
CA LEU A 17 17.57 -1.03 -11.61
C LEU A 17 16.81 -2.35 -11.41
N LYS A 18 17.44 -3.28 -10.68
CA LYS A 18 16.81 -4.56 -10.35
C LYS A 18 15.83 -4.41 -9.18
N VAL A 19 14.57 -4.12 -9.48
CA VAL A 19 13.47 -4.06 -8.51
C VAL A 19 12.56 -5.28 -8.68
N GLU A 20 12.42 -6.09 -7.63
CA GLU A 20 11.63 -7.33 -7.67
C GLU A 20 10.22 -7.19 -7.06
N GLY A 21 9.92 -6.05 -6.43
CA GLY A 21 8.60 -5.81 -5.86
C GLY A 21 8.46 -4.49 -5.11
N TYR A 22 7.21 -4.17 -4.77
CA TYR A 22 6.82 -3.01 -3.98
C TYR A 22 5.93 -3.47 -2.81
N LEU A 23 6.27 -3.05 -1.60
CA LEU A 23 5.48 -3.35 -0.40
C LEU A 23 4.80 -2.07 0.09
N ALA A 24 3.47 -2.08 0.08
CA ALA A 24 2.69 -1.00 0.66
C ALA A 24 2.79 -1.05 2.20
N TRP A 25 3.31 0.02 2.80
CA TRP A 25 3.17 0.26 4.23
C TRP A 25 1.81 0.93 4.49
N SER A 26 0.89 0.33 5.23
CA SER A 26 0.91 -1.01 5.86
C SER A 26 -0.32 -1.82 5.44
N ALA A 27 -0.33 -3.12 5.75
CA ALA A 27 -1.53 -3.92 5.53
C ALA A 27 -2.69 -3.46 6.42
N LEU A 28 -2.46 -3.35 7.73
CA LEU A 28 -3.43 -2.88 8.72
C LEU A 28 -3.05 -1.48 9.21
N ASP A 29 -4.03 -0.68 9.61
CA ASP A 29 -3.76 0.45 10.51
C ASP A 29 -3.02 -0.08 11.76
N ASN A 30 -1.97 0.62 12.18
CA ASN A 30 -1.06 0.18 13.22
C ASN A 30 -0.66 1.32 14.16
N ASP A 31 0.13 1.00 15.18
CA ASP A 31 0.83 2.01 15.95
C ASP A 31 2.00 2.57 15.13
N GLU A 32 1.86 3.81 14.68
CA GLU A 32 2.87 4.52 13.92
C GLU A 32 3.75 5.28 14.90
N HIS A 33 4.70 4.56 15.50
CA HIS A 33 5.69 5.09 16.44
C HIS A 33 5.07 5.77 17.67
N ARG A 34 4.25 5.03 18.44
CA ARG A 34 3.54 5.46 19.66
C ARG A 34 2.27 6.29 19.41
N SER A 35 1.70 6.21 18.22
CA SER A 35 0.42 6.84 17.89
C SER A 35 -0.40 5.99 16.92
N ILE A 36 -1.66 5.76 17.26
CA ILE A 36 -2.65 5.08 16.41
C ILE A 36 -3.52 6.07 15.61
N ARG A 37 -3.26 7.38 15.73
CA ARG A 37 -4.01 8.40 14.99
C ARG A 37 -3.73 8.39 13.49
N PRO A 38 -2.49 8.17 13.02
CA PRO A 38 -2.23 7.98 11.59
C PRO A 38 -2.81 6.64 11.11
N THR A 39 -3.60 6.68 10.04
CA THR A 39 -4.21 5.48 9.44
C THR A 39 -3.66 5.27 8.04
N CYS A 40 -2.45 4.71 7.95
CA CYS A 40 -1.76 4.41 6.70
C CYS A 40 -2.07 3.00 6.15
N GLY A 41 -2.90 2.22 6.85
CA GLY A 41 -3.22 0.85 6.49
C GLY A 41 -4.12 0.76 5.25
N LEU A 42 -3.88 -0.26 4.44
CA LEU A 42 -4.82 -0.69 3.39
C LEU A 42 -6.13 -1.23 3.98
N ILE A 43 -6.09 -1.73 5.22
CA ILE A 43 -7.22 -2.26 5.97
C ILE A 43 -7.35 -1.43 7.24
N ALA A 44 -8.49 -0.78 7.38
CA ALA A 44 -8.83 -0.05 8.60
C ALA A 44 -9.01 -1.03 9.76
N VAL A 45 -8.58 -0.62 10.96
CA VAL A 45 -8.81 -1.34 12.21
C VAL A 45 -9.63 -0.45 13.13
N ASP A 46 -10.77 -0.94 13.59
CA ASP A 46 -11.50 -0.32 14.70
C ASP A 46 -10.79 -0.63 16.02
N TRP A 47 -10.40 0.39 16.77
CA TRP A 47 -9.55 0.21 17.97
C TRP A 47 -10.31 -0.23 19.22
N GLU A 48 -11.65 -0.20 19.19
CA GLU A 48 -12.49 -0.66 20.30
C GLU A 48 -12.91 -2.12 20.10
N THR A 49 -13.26 -2.48 18.87
CA THR A 49 -13.85 -3.77 18.50
C THR A 49 -12.88 -4.70 17.75
N PHE A 50 -11.77 -4.17 17.23
CA PHE A 50 -10.82 -4.87 16.34
C PHE A 50 -11.42 -5.35 15.01
N GLU A 51 -12.60 -4.87 14.64
CA GLU A 51 -13.15 -5.11 13.31
C GLU A 51 -12.23 -4.53 12.22
N ARG A 52 -12.20 -5.22 11.08
CA ARG A 52 -11.31 -4.91 9.96
C ARG A 52 -12.12 -4.57 8.73
N THR A 53 -11.82 -3.43 8.12
CA THR A 53 -12.50 -3.01 6.89
C THR A 53 -11.46 -2.72 5.81
N ALA A 54 -11.46 -3.51 4.73
CA ALA A 54 -10.61 -3.23 3.58
C ALA A 54 -10.97 -1.87 2.98
N ARG A 55 -9.99 -0.97 2.83
CA ARG A 55 -10.18 0.32 2.16
C ARG A 55 -10.18 0.10 0.64
N PRO A 56 -10.76 1.03 -0.16
CA PRO A 56 -10.72 0.93 -1.62
C PRO A 56 -9.31 0.77 -2.19
N SER A 57 -8.28 1.32 -1.52
CA SER A 57 -6.87 1.14 -1.88
C SER A 57 -6.43 -0.32 -1.83
N ALA A 58 -6.91 -1.12 -0.87
CA ALA A 58 -6.60 -2.56 -0.82
C ALA A 58 -7.14 -3.28 -2.06
N GLY A 59 -8.39 -2.99 -2.43
CA GLY A 59 -9.02 -3.56 -3.62
C GLY A 59 -8.31 -3.13 -4.90
N TRP A 60 -7.94 -1.85 -5.00
CA TRP A 60 -7.19 -1.35 -6.16
C TRP A 60 -5.80 -1.98 -6.28
N LEU A 61 -5.02 -2.04 -5.19
CA LEU A 61 -3.68 -2.65 -5.20
C LEU A 61 -3.72 -4.13 -5.50
N GLY A 62 -4.74 -4.86 -5.05
CA GLY A 62 -4.93 -6.28 -5.38
C GLY A 62 -5.50 -6.54 -6.77
N SER A 63 -5.87 -5.49 -7.53
CA SER A 63 -6.46 -5.64 -8.86
C SER A 63 -5.39 -5.69 -9.95
N PRO A 64 -5.68 -6.28 -11.13
CA PRO A 64 -4.77 -6.22 -12.28
C PRO A 64 -4.39 -4.78 -12.71
N ALA A 65 -5.18 -3.77 -12.34
CA ALA A 65 -4.96 -2.38 -12.71
C ALA A 65 -3.77 -1.72 -11.98
N SER A 66 -3.29 -2.31 -10.89
CA SER A 66 -2.11 -1.81 -10.16
C SER A 66 -0.78 -2.36 -10.70
N TYR A 67 -0.80 -3.35 -11.58
CA TYR A 67 0.41 -3.99 -12.11
C TYR A 67 0.98 -3.16 -13.26
N THR A 68 2.10 -2.49 -13.02
CA THR A 68 2.71 -1.54 -13.98
C THR A 68 3.66 -2.17 -15.00
N HIS A 69 3.87 -3.48 -14.98
CA HIS A 69 4.79 -4.14 -15.91
C HIS A 69 4.28 -5.53 -16.33
N ARG A 70 4.27 -5.75 -17.65
CA ARG A 70 4.26 -7.08 -18.28
C ARG A 70 5.58 -7.28 -18.98
#